data_AF-A0A2N0MKH6-F1
#
_entry.id   AF-A0A2N0MKH6-F1
#
_cell.length_a   1.000
_cell.length_b   1.000
_cell.length_c   1.000
_cell.angle_alpha   90.00
_cell.angle_beta   90.00
_cell.angle_gamma   90.00
#
_symmetry.space_group_name_H-M   'P 1'
#
loop_
_entity.id
_entity.type
_entity.pdbx_description
1 polymer ?
#
loop_
_entity_poly.entity_id
_entity_poly.type
_entity_poly.pdbx_seq_one_letter_code
_entity_poly.pdbx_strand_id
1 'polypeptide(L)'
;MEVVWVALVAFAALVGLIVVVAGGVVLFIRMRAREPINLDLRFLLRLYLLVVIVAGLLVFTQGASNLLLAGFAAIGDNQFSYSPVYIFLPGDNAPRPSPSPLELKDRAELTDSEREDLSVLLAEREQSRTQLEAERRRLGLERARDEGLIEGISFLVIGLIIWGSHFAGRRWLENEEERDSLLSRVYLTLVTITFGVITIVFLPQAVFQTLSYVLLDPLDQFNRGLQPGGKLALSITTLPIWIIYLWEAIRAIRRNPSEAGQPGGG
;
A
#
# COMPACT_ATOMS: atom_id res chain seq x y z
N MET A 1 -1.13 14.24 -1.49
CA MET A 1 -1.78 14.46 -0.17
C MET A 1 -3.08 13.71 -0.02
N GLU A 2 -3.95 13.62 -1.03
CA GLU A 2 -5.20 12.83 -0.92
C GLU A 2 -4.97 11.33 -0.68
N VAL A 3 -3.98 10.72 -1.33
CA VAL A 3 -3.65 9.30 -1.12
C VAL A 3 -3.19 9.02 0.32
N VAL A 4 -2.44 9.95 0.92
CA VAL A 4 -1.99 9.84 2.32
C VAL A 4 -3.17 9.97 3.27
N TRP A 5 -4.12 10.87 2.99
CA TRP A 5 -5.38 10.99 3.75
C TRP A 5 -6.26 9.77 3.60
N VAL A 6 -6.41 9.22 2.38
CA VAL A 6 -7.19 8.00 2.13
C VAL A 6 -6.54 6.80 2.81
N ALA A 7 -5.21 6.68 2.76
CA ALA A 7 -4.47 5.63 3.47
C ALA A 7 -4.58 5.78 4.98
N LEU A 8 -4.51 7.01 5.53
CA LEU A 8 -4.73 7.29 6.95
C LEU A 8 -6.16 6.98 7.39
N VAL A 9 -7.15 7.33 6.58
CA VAL A 9 -8.57 7.05 6.86
C VAL A 9 -8.85 5.55 6.76
N ALA A 10 -8.30 4.86 5.75
CA ALA A 10 -8.42 3.41 5.61
C ALA A 10 -7.70 2.69 6.76
N PHE A 11 -6.52 3.17 7.17
CA PHE A 11 -5.78 2.66 8.32
C PHE A 11 -6.52 2.90 9.63
N ALA A 12 -7.03 4.12 9.86
CA ALA A 12 -7.82 4.44 11.03
C ALA A 12 -9.15 3.65 11.07
N ALA A 13 -9.77 3.43 9.91
CA ALA A 13 -10.96 2.60 9.79
C ALA A 13 -10.65 1.12 10.05
N LEU A 14 -9.51 0.62 9.57
CA LEU A 14 -9.07 -0.76 9.80
C LEU A 14 -8.68 -0.98 11.28
N VAL A 15 -7.89 -0.07 11.85
CA VAL A 15 -7.53 -0.09 13.28
C VAL A 15 -8.77 0.07 14.14
N GLY A 16 -9.67 1.00 13.78
CA GLY A 16 -10.96 1.18 14.43
C GLY A 16 -11.81 -0.08 14.37
N LEU A 17 -11.90 -0.73 13.20
CA LEU A 17 -12.60 -2.01 13.03
C LEU A 17 -11.96 -3.10 13.88
N ILE A 18 -10.63 -3.22 13.88
CA ILE A 18 -9.90 -4.21 14.69
C ILE A 18 -10.15 -3.96 16.18
N VAL A 19 -10.12 -2.72 16.65
CA VAL A 19 -10.38 -2.35 18.05
C VAL A 19 -11.84 -2.60 18.43
N VAL A 20 -12.79 -2.25 17.55
CA VAL A 20 -14.22 -2.49 17.77
C VAL A 20 -14.52 -3.98 17.78
N VAL A 21 -13.92 -4.76 16.88
CA VAL A 21 -14.12 -6.22 16.82
C VAL A 21 -13.42 -6.91 17.99
N ALA A 22 -12.15 -6.60 18.28
CA ALA A 22 -11.44 -7.17 19.41
C ALA A 22 -12.08 -6.78 20.75
N GLY A 23 -12.39 -5.49 20.92
CA GLY A 23 -13.07 -4.96 22.08
C GLY A 23 -14.47 -5.55 22.22
N GLY A 24 -15.26 -5.59 21.14
CA GLY A 24 -16.60 -6.15 21.12
C GLY A 24 -16.63 -7.65 21.43
N VAL A 25 -15.70 -8.43 20.88
CA VAL A 25 -15.56 -9.87 21.16
C VAL A 25 -15.18 -10.11 22.62
N VAL A 26 -14.19 -9.37 23.15
CA VAL A 26 -13.78 -9.49 24.57
C VAL A 26 -14.92 -9.08 25.50
N LEU A 27 -15.62 -7.99 25.19
CA LEU A 27 -16.74 -7.48 25.98
C LEU A 27 -17.93 -8.46 25.95
N PHE A 28 -18.27 -8.99 24.78
CA PHE A 28 -19.36 -9.96 24.60
C PHE A 28 -19.10 -11.26 25.37
N ILE A 29 -17.87 -11.77 25.29
CA ILE A 29 -17.48 -13.00 26.00
C ILE A 29 -17.51 -12.78 27.51
N ARG A 30 -17.01 -11.63 28.01
CA ARG A 30 -17.05 -11.31 29.44
C ARG A 30 -18.46 -11.04 29.96
N MET A 31 -19.32 -10.38 29.18
CA MET A 31 -20.74 -10.20 29.53
C MET A 31 -21.45 -11.56 29.63
N ARG A 32 -21.12 -12.50 28.75
CA ARG A 32 -21.65 -13.86 28.81
C ARG A 32 -21.14 -14.66 30.02
N ALA A 33 -19.90 -14.43 30.44
CA ALA A 33 -19.27 -15.15 31.54
C ALA A 33 -19.64 -14.61 32.95
N ARG A 34 -20.25 -13.41 33.06
CA ARG A 34 -20.54 -12.72 34.34
C ARG A 34 -19.31 -12.54 35.24
N GLU A 35 -18.11 -12.55 34.67
CA GLU A 35 -16.87 -12.37 35.43
C GLU A 35 -16.58 -10.88 35.67
N PRO A 36 -16.12 -10.50 36.88
CA PRO A 36 -15.67 -9.14 37.13
C PRO A 36 -14.45 -8.81 36.25
N ILE A 37 -14.45 -7.61 35.67
CA ILE A 37 -13.38 -7.12 34.79
C ILE A 37 -12.15 -6.82 35.64
N ASN A 38 -11.29 -7.82 35.84
CA ASN A 38 -9.96 -7.60 36.43
C ASN A 38 -9.04 -7.05 35.34
N LEU A 39 -8.82 -5.73 35.37
CA LEU A 39 -7.84 -5.02 34.55
C LEU A 39 -6.46 -5.09 35.20
N ASP A 40 -5.93 -6.31 35.31
CA ASP A 40 -4.57 -6.50 35.80
C ASP A 40 -3.56 -5.87 34.81
N LEU A 41 -2.47 -5.31 35.33
CA LEU A 41 -1.41 -4.67 34.56
C LEU A 41 -0.83 -5.63 33.52
N ARG A 42 -0.72 -6.92 33.87
CA ARG A 42 -0.24 -7.97 32.96
C ARG A 42 -1.15 -8.15 31.75
N PHE A 43 -2.48 -8.11 31.93
CA PHE A 43 -3.44 -8.19 30.83
C PHE A 43 -3.35 -6.96 29.93
N LEU A 44 -3.27 -5.76 30.52
CA LEU A 44 -3.15 -4.50 29.78
C LEU A 44 -1.87 -4.46 28.94
N LEU A 45 -0.74 -4.88 29.51
CA LEU A 45 0.53 -4.94 28.80
C LEU A 45 0.47 -5.91 27.61
N ARG A 46 -0.14 -7.10 27.79
CA ARG A 46 -0.31 -8.07 26.70
C ARG A 46 -1.19 -7.52 25.58
N LEU A 47 -2.32 -6.90 25.93
CA LEU A 47 -3.17 -6.24 24.95
C LEU A 47 -2.42 -5.17 24.16
N TYR A 48 -1.66 -4.31 24.86
CA TYR A 48 -0.80 -3.31 24.23
C TYR A 48 0.19 -3.94 23.25
N LEU A 49 0.95 -4.96 23.68
CA LEU A 49 1.92 -5.64 22.83
C LEU A 49 1.27 -6.20 21.56
N LEU A 50 0.10 -6.85 21.68
CA LEU A 50 -0.60 -7.40 20.52
C LEU A 50 -1.02 -6.31 19.53
N VAL A 51 -1.59 -5.20 20.02
CA VAL A 51 -1.99 -4.08 19.16
C VAL A 51 -0.78 -3.48 18.45
N VAL A 52 0.33 -3.27 19.16
CA VAL A 52 1.53 -2.68 18.57
C VAL A 52 2.24 -3.64 17.62
N ILE A 53 2.21 -4.96 17.87
CA ILE A 53 2.70 -5.96 16.91
C ILE A 53 1.92 -5.87 15.60
N VAL A 54 0.58 -5.77 15.66
CA VAL A 54 -0.23 -5.61 14.43
C VAL A 54 0.10 -4.31 13.73
N ALA A 55 0.15 -3.20 14.45
CA ALA A 55 0.47 -1.89 13.87
C ALA A 55 1.87 -1.89 13.22
N GLY A 56 2.88 -2.41 13.92
CA GLY A 56 4.25 -2.54 13.40
C GLY A 56 4.32 -3.44 12.17
N LEU A 57 3.57 -4.54 12.15
CA LEU A 57 3.51 -5.45 11.00
C LEU A 57 2.86 -4.77 9.77
N LEU A 58 1.84 -3.93 9.98
CA LEU A 58 1.23 -3.14 8.90
C LEU A 58 2.22 -2.10 8.35
N VAL A 59 2.93 -1.36 9.22
CA VAL A 59 3.96 -0.39 8.79
C VAL A 59 5.10 -1.09 8.04
N PHE A 60 5.55 -2.24 8.55
CA PHE A 60 6.54 -3.09 7.87
C PHE A 60 6.05 -3.53 6.49
N THR A 61 4.79 -3.95 6.37
CA THR A 61 4.18 -4.38 5.11
C THR A 61 4.13 -3.24 4.10
N GLN A 62 3.77 -2.03 4.54
CA GLN A 62 3.79 -0.84 3.69
C GLN A 62 5.20 -0.55 3.18
N GLY A 63 6.20 -0.58 4.06
CA GLY A 63 7.60 -0.37 3.68
C GLY A 63 8.12 -1.42 2.69
N ALA A 64 7.85 -2.70 2.95
CA ALA A 64 8.22 -3.80 2.06
C ALA A 64 7.54 -3.69 0.69
N SER A 65 6.26 -3.30 0.66
CA SER A 65 5.52 -3.07 -0.58
C SER A 65 6.12 -1.91 -1.40
N ASN A 66 6.45 -0.78 -0.76
CA ASN A 66 7.09 0.35 -1.41
C ASN A 66 8.49 0.01 -1.95
N LEU A 67 9.24 -0.86 -1.27
CA LEU A 67 10.52 -1.37 -1.77
C LEU A 67 10.35 -2.28 -3.00
N LEU A 68 9.33 -3.15 -3.01
CA LEU A 68 9.02 -3.95 -4.18
C LEU A 68 8.61 -3.07 -5.38
N LEU A 69 7.82 -2.01 -5.14
CA LEU A 69 7.48 -1.01 -6.15
C LEU A 69 8.72 -0.37 -6.79
N ALA A 70 9.67 0.07 -5.95
CA ALA A 70 10.94 0.61 -6.42
C ALA A 70 11.77 -0.45 -7.16
N GLY A 71 11.75 -1.70 -6.69
CA GLY A 71 12.37 -2.84 -7.36
C GLY A 71 11.79 -3.09 -8.75
N PHE A 72 10.47 -3.08 -8.92
CA PHE A 72 9.80 -3.22 -10.22
C PHE A 72 10.16 -2.09 -11.17
N ALA A 73 10.24 -0.85 -10.66
CA ALA A 73 10.65 0.30 -11.45
C ALA A 73 12.12 0.22 -11.88
N ALA A 74 12.99 -0.37 -11.06
CA ALA A 74 14.41 -0.52 -11.37
C ALA A 74 14.70 -1.58 -12.43
N ILE A 75 13.91 -2.67 -12.47
CA ILE A 75 14.08 -3.76 -13.44
C ILE A 75 13.27 -3.57 -14.73
N GLY A 76 12.18 -2.80 -14.67
CA GLY A 76 11.24 -2.58 -15.75
C GLY A 76 11.13 -1.11 -16.10
N ASP A 77 9.91 -0.62 -16.15
CA ASP A 77 9.61 0.78 -16.43
C ASP A 77 9.06 1.48 -15.19
N ASN A 78 9.51 2.71 -14.93
CA ASN A 78 9.00 3.52 -13.83
C ASN A 78 7.48 3.69 -13.91
N GLN A 79 6.89 3.74 -15.11
CA GLN A 79 5.44 3.92 -15.28
C GLN A 79 4.61 2.70 -14.87
N PHE A 80 5.23 1.52 -14.72
CA PHE A 80 4.59 0.34 -14.15
C PHE A 80 4.24 0.52 -12.67
N SER A 81 5.13 1.22 -11.94
CA SER A 81 5.07 1.39 -10.49
C SER A 81 4.57 2.76 -10.05
N TYR A 82 4.88 3.81 -10.82
CA TYR A 82 4.73 5.20 -10.39
C TYR A 82 3.93 6.04 -11.40
N SER A 83 3.21 7.03 -10.88
CA SER A 83 2.68 8.15 -11.66
C SER A 83 3.70 9.28 -11.71
N PRO A 84 3.84 10.00 -12.83
CA PRO A 84 4.71 11.17 -12.89
C PRO A 84 4.20 12.24 -11.91
N VAL A 85 5.08 12.70 -11.02
CA VAL A 85 4.81 13.87 -10.19
C VAL A 85 5.10 15.12 -11.01
N TYR A 86 4.30 16.17 -10.82
CA TYR A 86 4.57 17.44 -11.47
C TYR A 86 5.87 18.05 -10.93
N ILE A 87 6.76 18.40 -11.85
CA ILE A 87 8.01 19.08 -11.55
C ILE A 87 8.09 20.41 -12.31
N PHE A 88 8.74 21.38 -11.68
CA PHE A 88 9.11 22.62 -12.31
C PHE A 88 10.39 22.43 -13.12
N LEU A 89 10.33 22.73 -14.41
CA LEU A 89 11.49 22.80 -15.28
C LEU A 89 12.04 24.24 -15.26
N PRO A 90 13.37 24.44 -15.43
CA PRO A 90 13.96 25.77 -15.49
C PRO A 90 13.28 26.70 -16.51
N GLY A 91 12.78 26.15 -17.63
CA GLY A 91 12.07 26.89 -18.68
C GLY A 91 10.66 27.35 -18.30
N ASP A 92 10.05 26.84 -17.22
CA ASP A 92 8.69 27.24 -16.81
C ASP A 92 8.61 28.68 -16.32
N ASN A 93 9.74 29.22 -15.82
CA ASN A 93 9.85 30.60 -15.38
C ASN A 93 10.28 31.55 -16.50
N ALA A 94 10.62 31.02 -17.69
CA ALA A 94 10.97 31.85 -18.82
C ALA A 94 9.72 32.62 -19.30
N PRO A 95 9.85 33.90 -19.70
CA PRO A 95 8.77 34.62 -20.35
C PRO A 95 8.25 33.78 -21.52
N ARG A 96 6.92 33.56 -21.56
CA ARG A 96 6.33 32.82 -22.68
C ARG A 96 6.75 33.51 -23.98
N PRO A 97 7.24 32.76 -24.98
CA PRO A 97 7.62 33.36 -26.25
C PRO A 97 6.40 34.12 -26.79
N SER A 98 6.61 35.39 -27.13
CA SER A 98 5.55 36.20 -27.72
C SER A 98 5.08 35.55 -29.02
N PRO A 99 3.77 35.60 -29.34
CA PRO A 99 3.28 35.09 -30.61
C PRO A 99 4.06 35.72 -31.76
N SER A 100 4.45 34.91 -32.75
CA SER A 100 5.09 35.41 -33.95
C SER A 100 4.13 36.36 -34.69
N PRO A 101 4.63 37.40 -35.39
CA PRO A 101 3.79 38.24 -36.25
C PRO A 101 2.92 37.44 -37.23
N LEU A 102 3.41 36.28 -37.69
CA LEU A 102 2.66 35.35 -38.56
C LEU A 102 1.50 34.67 -37.84
N GLU A 103 1.59 34.44 -36.53
CA GLU A 103 0.50 33.86 -35.71
C GLU A 103 -0.60 34.88 -35.40
N LEU A 104 -0.29 36.17 -35.50
CA LEU A 104 -1.22 37.27 -35.24
C LEU A 104 -1.96 37.73 -36.51
N LYS A 105 -1.46 37.39 -37.70
CA LYS A 105 -2.06 37.74 -38.98
C LYS A 105 -3.29 36.87 -39.27
N ASP A 106 -4.34 37.44 -39.85
CA ASP A 106 -5.52 36.67 -40.25
C ASP A 106 -5.14 35.63 -41.30
N ARG A 107 -5.66 34.40 -41.17
CA ARG A 107 -5.38 33.30 -42.09
C ARG A 107 -5.79 33.62 -43.53
N ALA A 108 -6.82 34.47 -43.70
CA ALA A 108 -7.27 34.92 -45.00
C ALA A 108 -6.27 35.86 -45.71
N GLU A 109 -5.39 36.53 -44.95
CA GLU A 109 -4.43 37.51 -45.45
C GLU A 109 -3.01 36.93 -45.65
N LEU A 110 -2.80 35.66 -45.32
CA LEU A 110 -1.52 34.98 -45.52
C LEU A 110 -1.31 34.64 -47.00
N THR A 111 -0.18 35.05 -47.55
CA THR A 111 0.35 34.54 -48.82
C THR A 111 0.73 33.06 -48.69
N ASP A 112 0.86 32.33 -49.81
CA ASP A 112 1.18 30.90 -49.76
C ASP A 112 2.55 30.62 -49.10
N SER A 113 3.54 31.49 -49.30
CA SER A 113 4.83 31.42 -48.60
C SER A 113 4.69 31.63 -47.10
N GLU A 114 3.90 32.63 -46.67
CA GLU A 114 3.69 32.90 -45.24
C GLU A 114 2.89 31.77 -44.55
N ARG A 115 2.00 31.07 -45.28
CA ARG A 115 1.28 29.90 -44.77
C ARG A 115 2.22 28.73 -44.53
N GLU A 116 3.16 28.49 -45.45
CA GLU A 116 4.19 27.46 -45.30
C GLU A 116 5.07 27.75 -44.08
N ASP A 117 5.57 28.98 -43.96
CA ASP A 117 6.38 29.42 -42.81
C ASP A 117 5.63 29.27 -41.47
N LEU A 118 4.35 29.65 -41.43
CA LEU A 118 3.52 29.47 -40.23
C LEU A 118 3.33 27.99 -39.89
N SER A 119 3.15 27.12 -40.88
CA SER A 119 2.99 25.69 -40.66
C SER A 119 4.25 25.05 -40.05
N VAL A 120 5.43 25.47 -40.52
CA VAL A 120 6.73 25.05 -39.99
C VAL A 120 6.90 25.52 -38.54
N LEU A 121 6.58 26.79 -38.27
CA LEU A 121 6.66 27.36 -36.92
C LEU A 121 5.76 26.63 -35.92
N LEU A 122 4.51 26.35 -36.29
CA LEU A 122 3.58 25.62 -35.43
C LEU A 122 4.05 24.17 -35.19
N ALA A 123 4.55 23.50 -36.23
CA ALA A 123 5.11 22.15 -36.11
C ALA A 123 6.33 22.12 -35.17
N GLU A 124 7.25 23.08 -35.28
CA GLU A 124 8.41 23.21 -34.40
C GLU A 124 7.99 23.46 -32.94
N ARG A 125 6.98 24.32 -32.72
CA ARG A 125 6.46 24.59 -31.39
C ARG A 125 5.76 23.36 -30.79
N GLU A 126 4.98 22.63 -31.58
CA GLU A 126 4.32 21.39 -31.15
C GLU A 126 5.34 20.31 -30.78
N GLN A 127 6.39 20.15 -31.60
CA GLN A 127 7.49 19.23 -31.31
C GLN A 127 8.22 19.62 -30.01
N SER A 128 8.53 20.91 -29.83
CA SER A 128 9.18 21.41 -28.61
C SER A 128 8.33 21.17 -27.37
N ARG A 129 7.02 21.40 -27.44
CA ARG A 129 6.08 21.10 -26.35
C ARG A 129 6.05 19.62 -26.02
N THR A 130 5.99 18.77 -27.03
CA THR A 130 5.98 17.31 -26.86
C THR A 130 7.27 16.82 -26.20
N GLN A 131 8.42 17.37 -26.58
CA GLN A 131 9.71 17.06 -25.96
C GLN A 131 9.76 17.50 -24.49
N LEU A 132 9.33 18.73 -24.18
CA LEU A 132 9.27 19.23 -22.81
C LEU A 132 8.31 18.43 -21.93
N GLU A 133 7.16 18.01 -22.46
CA GLU A 133 6.21 17.17 -21.75
C GLU A 133 6.78 15.76 -21.48
N ALA A 134 7.49 15.18 -22.45
CA ALA A 134 8.19 13.91 -22.28
C ALA A 134 9.31 14.00 -21.24
N GLU A 135 10.10 15.08 -21.26
CA GLU A 135 11.15 15.35 -20.28
C GLU A 135 10.57 15.51 -18.87
N ARG A 136 9.49 16.31 -18.73
CA ARG A 136 8.77 16.46 -17.46
C ARG A 136 8.25 15.12 -16.95
N ARG A 137 7.65 14.29 -17.80
CA ARG A 137 7.15 12.96 -17.43
C ARG A 137 8.28 12.07 -16.92
N ARG A 138 9.42 12.05 -17.63
CA ARG A 138 10.60 11.26 -17.25
C ARG A 138 11.13 11.65 -15.87
N LEU A 139 11.42 12.93 -15.67
CA LEU A 139 11.97 13.43 -14.41
C LEU A 139 10.94 13.34 -13.26
N GLY A 140 9.65 13.52 -13.56
CA GLY A 140 8.57 13.33 -12.59
C GLY A 140 8.42 11.88 -12.12
N LEU A 141 8.61 10.91 -13.02
CA LEU A 141 8.65 9.48 -12.69
C LEU A 141 9.88 9.12 -11.84
N GLU A 142 11.04 9.67 -12.19
CA GLU A 142 12.28 9.49 -11.44
C GLU A 142 12.14 10.03 -10.01
N ARG A 143 11.59 11.23 -9.86
CA ARG A 143 11.31 11.83 -8.54
C ARG A 143 10.34 10.97 -7.72
N ALA A 144 9.26 10.49 -8.33
CA ALA A 144 8.27 9.64 -7.67
C ALA A 144 8.89 8.32 -7.16
N ARG A 145 9.77 7.70 -7.97
CA ARG A 145 10.51 6.51 -7.60
C ARG A 145 11.42 6.77 -6.41
N ASP A 146 12.18 7.85 -6.43
CA ASP A 146 13.13 8.17 -5.37
C ASP A 146 12.42 8.49 -4.05
N GLU A 147 11.31 9.23 -4.09
CA GLU A 147 10.44 9.44 -2.92
C GLU A 147 9.87 8.12 -2.39
N GLY A 148 9.34 7.27 -3.28
CA GLY A 148 8.80 5.97 -2.90
C GLY A 148 9.86 5.03 -2.30
N LEU A 149 11.11 5.09 -2.79
CA LEU A 149 12.23 4.34 -2.24
C LEU A 149 12.56 4.82 -0.82
N ILE A 150 12.65 6.13 -0.60
CA ILE A 150 12.91 6.72 0.71
C ILE A 150 11.79 6.36 1.70
N GLU A 151 10.53 6.47 1.28
CA GLU A 151 9.37 6.09 2.07
C GLU A 151 9.41 4.59 2.41
N GLY A 152 9.72 3.75 1.43
CA GLY A 152 9.83 2.30 1.59
C GLY A 152 10.89 1.88 2.61
N ILE A 153 12.11 2.42 2.50
CA ILE A 153 13.19 2.15 3.46
C ILE A 153 12.78 2.63 4.86
N SER A 154 12.23 3.84 4.96
CA SER A 154 11.84 4.46 6.24
C SER A 154 10.79 3.62 6.97
N PHE A 155 9.70 3.25 6.29
CA PHE A 155 8.65 2.43 6.88
C PHE A 155 9.09 0.98 7.12
N LEU A 156 9.95 0.41 6.26
CA LEU A 156 10.47 -0.93 6.50
C LEU A 156 11.27 -0.97 7.80
N VAL A 157 12.22 -0.05 7.96
CA VAL A 157 13.11 -0.03 9.14
C VAL A 157 12.31 0.27 10.41
N ILE A 158 11.47 1.30 10.40
CA ILE A 158 10.66 1.67 11.56
C ILE A 158 9.67 0.53 11.90
N GLY A 159 8.97 0.01 10.90
CA GLY A 159 8.03 -1.09 11.05
C GLY A 159 8.70 -2.35 11.61
N LEU A 160 9.89 -2.70 11.11
CA LEU A 160 10.68 -3.84 11.58
C LEU A 160 11.12 -3.66 13.04
N ILE A 161 11.57 -2.46 13.42
CA ILE A 161 11.98 -2.17 14.80
C ILE A 161 10.78 -2.28 15.74
N ILE A 162 9.64 -1.65 15.40
CA ILE A 162 8.43 -1.70 16.23
C ILE A 162 7.94 -3.15 16.33
N TRP A 163 7.71 -3.82 15.20
CA TRP A 163 7.23 -5.19 15.18
C TRP A 163 8.18 -6.15 15.91
N GLY A 164 9.47 -6.10 15.59
CA GLY A 164 10.48 -7.00 16.14
C GLY A 164 10.67 -6.84 17.65
N SER A 165 10.78 -5.60 18.14
CA SER A 165 10.94 -5.33 19.58
C SER A 165 9.71 -5.79 20.39
N HIS A 166 8.49 -5.52 19.90
CA HIS A 166 7.27 -5.89 20.60
C HIS A 166 6.98 -7.39 20.51
N PHE A 167 7.30 -8.01 19.37
CA PHE A 167 7.23 -9.46 19.22
C PHE A 167 8.22 -10.17 20.15
N ALA A 168 9.44 -9.66 20.29
CA ALA A 168 10.41 -10.17 21.26
C ALA A 168 9.91 -9.99 22.70
N GLY A 169 9.39 -8.80 23.05
CA GLY A 169 8.78 -8.53 24.34
C GLY A 169 7.65 -9.51 24.68
N ARG A 170 6.73 -9.74 23.73
CA ARG A 170 5.67 -10.76 23.87
C ARG A 170 6.25 -12.14 24.13
N ARG A 171 7.27 -12.55 23.37
CA ARG A 171 7.87 -13.89 23.48
C ARG A 171 8.53 -14.10 24.84
N TRP A 172 9.07 -13.05 25.46
CA TRP A 172 9.70 -13.09 26.78
C TRP A 172 8.71 -13.03 27.95
N LEU A 173 7.58 -12.32 27.78
CA LEU A 173 6.57 -12.14 28.82
C LEU A 173 5.50 -13.24 28.87
N GLU A 174 5.16 -13.88 27.75
CA GLU A 174 4.04 -14.83 27.70
C GLU A 174 4.43 -16.24 28.15
N ASN A 175 3.73 -16.72 29.20
CA ASN A 175 3.76 -18.11 29.66
C ASN A 175 2.99 -19.06 28.70
N GLU A 176 3.17 -20.38 28.83
CA GLU A 176 2.50 -21.36 27.96
C GLU A 176 0.96 -21.27 28.01
N GLU A 177 0.37 -21.13 29.21
CA GLU A 177 -1.08 -20.94 29.37
C GLU A 177 -1.59 -19.65 28.71
N GLU A 178 -0.77 -18.60 28.73
CA GLU A 178 -1.11 -17.31 28.12
C GLU A 178 -1.07 -17.39 26.59
N ARG A 179 -0.21 -18.23 26.02
CA ARG A 179 -0.15 -18.45 24.57
C ARG A 179 -1.39 -19.13 24.02
N ASP A 180 -1.99 -20.02 24.79
CA ASP A 180 -3.24 -20.71 24.41
C ASP A 180 -4.52 -19.95 24.82
N SER A 181 -4.36 -18.80 25.47
CA SER A 181 -5.46 -17.95 25.92
C SER A 181 -6.34 -17.42 24.78
N LEU A 182 -7.57 -17.04 25.14
CA LEU A 182 -8.54 -16.46 24.21
C LEU A 182 -7.99 -15.21 23.49
N LEU A 183 -7.23 -14.36 24.18
CA LEU A 183 -6.65 -13.15 23.62
C LEU A 183 -5.69 -13.47 22.47
N SER A 184 -4.84 -14.48 22.63
CA SER A 184 -3.92 -14.95 21.59
C SER A 184 -4.67 -15.52 20.38
N ARG A 185 -5.77 -16.25 20.61
CA ARG A 185 -6.64 -16.77 19.53
C ARG A 185 -7.30 -15.63 18.76
N VAL A 186 -7.86 -14.64 19.46
CA VAL A 186 -8.47 -13.44 18.85
C VAL A 186 -7.45 -12.68 18.02
N TYR A 187 -6.25 -12.45 18.55
CA TYR A 187 -5.14 -11.83 17.80
C TYR A 187 -4.85 -12.60 16.51
N LEU A 188 -4.68 -13.93 16.61
CA LEU A 188 -4.31 -14.77 15.48
C LEU A 188 -5.40 -14.75 14.40
N THR A 189 -6.67 -14.83 14.81
CA THR A 189 -7.83 -14.70 13.93
C THR A 189 -7.87 -13.32 13.25
N LEU A 190 -7.67 -12.24 13.99
CA LEU A 190 -7.73 -10.87 13.43
C LEU A 190 -6.62 -10.62 12.40
N VAL A 191 -5.38 -11.02 12.69
CA VAL A 191 -4.27 -10.87 11.75
C VAL A 191 -4.52 -11.72 10.51
N THR A 192 -4.96 -12.96 10.68
CA THR A 192 -5.28 -13.85 9.54
C THR A 192 -6.37 -13.26 8.65
N ILE A 193 -7.46 -12.75 9.23
CA ILE A 193 -8.55 -12.11 8.47
C ILE A 193 -8.04 -10.86 7.75
N THR A 194 -7.30 -10.00 8.45
CA THR A 194 -6.80 -8.74 7.90
C THR A 194 -5.96 -8.96 6.65
N PHE A 195 -4.89 -9.77 6.76
CA PHE A 195 -4.01 -10.05 5.62
C PHE A 195 -4.67 -10.93 4.57
N GLY A 196 -5.60 -11.82 4.97
CA GLY A 196 -6.39 -12.62 4.05
C GLY A 196 -7.30 -11.78 3.16
N VAL A 197 -8.06 -10.85 3.74
CA VAL A 197 -8.94 -9.94 2.98
C VAL A 197 -8.13 -9.06 2.03
N ILE A 198 -7.04 -8.44 2.51
CA ILE A 198 -6.14 -7.62 1.67
C ILE A 198 -5.66 -8.44 0.47
N THR A 199 -5.17 -9.66 0.70
CA THR A 199 -4.64 -10.53 -0.36
C THR A 199 -5.74 -10.99 -1.32
N ILE A 200 -6.88 -11.45 -0.82
CA ILE A 200 -8.00 -11.95 -1.65
C ILE A 200 -8.56 -10.85 -2.56
N VAL A 201 -8.64 -9.61 -2.06
CA VAL A 201 -9.16 -8.48 -2.83
C VAL A 201 -8.15 -7.98 -3.86
N PHE A 202 -6.88 -7.79 -3.46
CA PHE A 202 -5.90 -7.15 -4.34
C PHE A 202 -5.20 -8.11 -5.28
N LEU A 203 -5.03 -9.38 -4.95
CA LEU A 203 -4.30 -10.33 -5.81
C LEU A 203 -4.95 -10.51 -7.18
N PRO A 204 -6.28 -10.77 -7.31
CA PRO A 204 -6.91 -10.88 -8.63
C PRO A 204 -6.82 -9.58 -9.43
N GLN A 205 -6.97 -8.43 -8.76
CA GLN A 205 -6.85 -7.12 -9.39
C GLN A 205 -5.42 -6.85 -9.87
N ALA A 206 -4.41 -7.23 -9.09
CA ALA A 206 -3.00 -7.09 -9.44
C ALA A 206 -2.66 -7.94 -10.66
N VAL A 207 -3.11 -9.20 -10.70
CA VAL A 207 -2.92 -10.09 -11.85
C VAL A 207 -3.59 -9.49 -13.08
N PHE A 208 -4.85 -9.08 -12.99
CA PHE A 208 -5.57 -8.46 -14.10
C PHE A 208 -4.84 -7.21 -14.62
N GLN A 209 -4.51 -6.26 -13.74
CA GLN A 209 -3.86 -5.02 -14.13
C GLN A 209 -2.46 -5.23 -14.72
N THR A 210 -1.69 -6.18 -14.17
CA THR A 210 -0.36 -6.53 -14.69
C THR A 210 -0.48 -7.15 -16.07
N LEU A 211 -1.40 -8.09 -16.28
CA LEU A 211 -1.64 -8.69 -17.59
C LEU A 211 -2.15 -7.66 -18.59
N SER A 212 -3.08 -6.79 -18.20
CA SER A 212 -3.55 -5.69 -19.05
C SER A 212 -2.41 -4.76 -19.44
N TYR A 213 -1.50 -4.44 -18.52
CA TYR A 213 -0.34 -3.59 -18.82
C TYR A 213 0.64 -4.25 -19.79
N VAL A 214 0.85 -5.57 -19.67
CA VAL A 214 1.81 -6.31 -20.51
C VAL A 214 1.22 -6.67 -21.88
N LEU A 215 -0.08 -6.99 -21.94
CA LEU A 215 -0.72 -7.52 -23.15
C LEU A 215 -1.47 -6.48 -23.98
N LEU A 216 -1.91 -5.37 -23.35
CA LEU A 216 -2.62 -4.30 -24.04
C LEU A 216 -1.70 -3.08 -24.12
N ASP A 217 -1.68 -2.42 -25.28
CA ASP A 217 -1.02 -1.11 -25.39
C ASP A 217 -1.63 -0.18 -24.32
N PRO A 218 -0.80 0.46 -23.48
CA PRO A 218 -1.29 1.42 -22.52
C PRO A 218 -2.01 2.53 -23.28
N LEU A 219 -3.35 2.56 -23.23
CA LEU A 219 -4.11 3.68 -23.76
C LEU A 219 -3.79 4.91 -22.90
N ASP A 220 -2.79 5.67 -23.32
CA ASP A 220 -2.10 6.76 -22.62
C ASP A 220 -3.04 7.83 -22.03
N GLN A 221 -4.30 7.90 -22.50
CA GLN A 221 -5.20 8.99 -22.16
C GLN A 221 -6.26 8.64 -21.09
N PHE A 222 -6.71 7.39 -20.99
CA PHE A 222 -7.82 7.00 -20.10
C PHE A 222 -7.40 6.33 -18.79
N ASN A 223 -6.16 5.83 -18.69
CA ASN A 223 -5.74 4.97 -17.58
C ASN A 223 -4.62 5.55 -16.69
N ARG A 224 -4.45 6.88 -16.70
CA ARG A 224 -3.40 7.64 -15.96
C ARG A 224 -3.37 7.45 -14.43
N GLY A 225 -4.28 6.67 -13.85
CA GLY A 225 -4.36 6.41 -12.41
C GLY A 225 -4.25 4.95 -11.96
N LEU A 226 -4.00 3.98 -12.87
CA LEU A 226 -3.95 2.57 -12.51
C LEU A 226 -2.58 1.94 -12.81
N GLN A 227 -1.56 2.33 -12.04
CA GLN A 227 -0.27 1.62 -12.05
C GLN A 227 -0.46 0.23 -11.43
N PRO A 228 -0.21 -0.87 -12.17
CA PRO A 228 -0.37 -2.23 -11.66
C PRO A 228 0.59 -2.55 -10.50
N GLY A 229 1.76 -1.89 -10.47
CA GLY A 229 2.83 -2.19 -9.51
C GLY A 229 2.38 -2.09 -8.06
N GLY A 230 1.49 -1.15 -7.72
CA GLY A 230 1.06 -0.94 -6.33
C GLY A 230 0.30 -2.13 -5.75
N LYS A 231 -0.72 -2.60 -6.48
CA LYS A 231 -1.51 -3.76 -6.05
C LYS A 231 -0.68 -5.05 -6.08
N LEU A 232 0.21 -5.19 -7.07
CA LEU A 232 1.08 -6.34 -7.19
C LEU A 232 2.07 -6.42 -6.02
N ALA A 233 2.76 -5.31 -5.72
CA ALA A 233 3.72 -5.24 -4.62
C ALA A 233 3.04 -5.54 -3.27
N LEU A 234 1.87 -4.95 -3.02
CA LEU A 234 1.12 -5.21 -1.80
C LEU A 234 0.73 -6.69 -1.69
N SER A 235 0.20 -7.28 -2.77
CA SER A 235 -0.24 -8.68 -2.78
C SER A 235 0.94 -9.65 -2.56
N ILE A 236 2.09 -9.39 -3.18
CA ILE A 236 3.31 -10.20 -2.98
C ILE A 236 3.80 -10.10 -1.53
N THR A 237 3.65 -8.94 -0.90
CA THR A 237 4.08 -8.74 0.49
C THR A 237 3.11 -9.41 1.48
N THR A 238 1.79 -9.28 1.25
CA THR A 238 0.77 -9.73 2.21
C THR A 238 0.49 -11.22 2.13
N LEU A 239 0.63 -11.83 0.96
CA LEU A 239 0.41 -13.26 0.74
C LEU A 239 1.23 -14.16 1.67
N PRO A 240 2.57 -14.03 1.77
CA PRO A 240 3.36 -14.88 2.67
C PRO A 240 2.99 -14.65 4.14
N ILE A 241 2.70 -13.41 4.54
CA ILE A 241 2.23 -13.08 5.90
C ILE A 241 0.92 -13.83 6.18
N TRP A 242 -0.06 -13.72 5.29
CA TRP A 242 -1.34 -14.40 5.43
C TRP A 242 -1.17 -15.92 5.54
N ILE A 243 -0.36 -16.54 4.68
CA ILE A 243 -0.12 -17.99 4.70
C ILE A 243 0.48 -18.45 6.03
N ILE A 244 1.47 -17.71 6.57
CA ILE A 244 2.10 -18.03 7.85
C ILE A 244 1.07 -17.96 8.98
N TYR A 245 0.29 -16.89 9.05
CA TYR A 245 -0.71 -16.70 10.11
C TYR A 245 -1.89 -17.67 10.00
N LEU A 246 -2.33 -17.98 8.79
CA LEU A 246 -3.33 -19.02 8.52
C LEU A 246 -2.84 -20.40 8.97
N TRP A 247 -1.57 -20.73 8.69
CA TRP A 247 -0.97 -21.98 9.12
C TRP A 247 -0.92 -22.09 10.65
N GLU A 248 -0.50 -21.03 11.33
CA GLU A 248 -0.51 -20.98 12.80
C GLU A 248 -1.94 -21.08 13.36
N ALA A 249 -2.94 -20.46 12.72
CA ALA A 249 -4.34 -20.57 13.11
C ALA A 249 -4.87 -22.01 13.00
N ILE A 250 -4.58 -22.69 11.89
CA ILE A 250 -4.95 -24.11 11.70
C ILE A 250 -4.24 -24.99 12.73
N ARG A 251 -2.96 -24.71 12.99
CA ARG A 251 -2.15 -25.45 13.98
C ARG A 251 -2.71 -25.29 15.40
N ALA A 252 -3.13 -24.08 15.77
CA ALA A 252 -3.73 -23.80 17.07
C ALA A 252 -5.05 -24.56 17.28
N ILE A 253 -5.87 -24.70 16.23
CA ILE A 253 -7.12 -25.48 16.29
C ILE A 253 -6.81 -26.98 16.46
N ARG A 254 -5.87 -27.52 15.68
CA ARG A 254 -5.51 -28.95 15.74
C ARG A 254 -4.89 -29.39 17.08
N ARG A 255 -4.31 -28.46 17.84
CA ARG A 255 -3.71 -28.71 19.16
C ARG A 255 -4.71 -28.79 20.30
N ASN A 256 -6.00 -28.49 20.08
CA ASN A 256 -7.07 -28.68 21.06
C ASN A 256 -7.96 -29.93 20.81
N PRO A 257 -7.46 -31.20 20.78
CA PRO A 257 -8.33 -32.38 20.74
C PRO A 257 -8.91 -32.83 22.11
N SER A 258 -8.59 -32.19 23.23
CA SER A 258 -8.69 -32.83 24.56
C SER A 258 -10.06 -32.85 25.25
N GLU A 259 -11.11 -32.19 24.74
CA GLU A 259 -12.43 -32.19 25.40
C GLU A 259 -13.49 -33.08 24.72
N ALA A 260 -13.16 -33.72 23.58
CA ALA A 260 -14.12 -34.52 22.81
C ALA A 260 -14.09 -36.03 23.11
N GLY A 261 -13.39 -36.48 24.15
CA GLY A 261 -13.17 -37.90 24.37
C GLY A 261 -12.74 -38.32 25.77
N GLN A 262 -13.55 -38.02 26.78
CA GLN A 262 -13.65 -38.91 27.96
C GLN A 262 -15.02 -39.59 27.97
N PRO A 263 -15.16 -40.80 27.44
CA PRO A 263 -16.08 -41.78 28.00
C PRO A 263 -15.34 -42.47 29.16
N GLY A 264 -15.30 -41.81 30.32
CA GLY A 264 -14.80 -42.39 31.57
C GLY A 264 -15.98 -42.99 32.34
N GLY A 265 -16.42 -44.17 31.92
CA GLY A 265 -17.20 -45.05 32.79
C GLY A 265 -16.28 -45.73 33.81
N GLY A 266 -16.78 -45.86 35.04
CA GLY A 266 -16.14 -46.51 36.18
C GLY A 266 -16.84 -46.11 37.46
#